data_AF-A0A0Q8XVY6-F1
#
_entry.id   AF-A0A0Q8XVY6-F1
#
_cell.length_a   1.000
_cell.length_b   1.000
_cell.length_c   1.000
_cell.angle_alpha   90.00
_cell.angle_beta   90.00
_cell.angle_gamma   90.00
#
_symmetry.space_group_name_H-M   'P 1'
#
loop_
_entity.id
_entity.type
_entity.pdbx_description
1 polymer ?
#
loop_
_entity_poly.entity_id
_entity_poly.type
_entity_poly.pdbx_seq_one_letter_code
_entity_poly.pdbx_strand_id
1 'polypeptide(L)'
;MRQREPTTARISYADVTKPETRELVQRIQHERASLPNLYRMLLNSPPVAEGWLNYLTAIRQKSGLSARIREMLILRVAVLNQADYEFEQHLPIALKEGCTEQQVAALKSGDRGALDDKAQAAIAYCDAMTRDIRVNEATFASLRASFDEKEIVEITATIAAYNMVSRFLEAIQVDHE
;
A
#
# COMPACT_ATOMS: atom_id res chain seq x y z
N MET A 1 8.33 14.12 -19.69
CA MET A 1 7.46 14.27 -18.50
C MET A 1 6.23 15.06 -18.92
N ARG A 2 5.02 14.49 -18.83
CA ARG A 2 3.81 15.31 -18.96
C ARG A 2 3.58 15.97 -17.61
N GLN A 3 3.55 17.30 -17.58
CA GLN A 3 3.03 18.02 -16.41
C GLN A 3 1.55 17.65 -16.28
N ARG A 4 1.19 16.94 -15.20
CA ARG A 4 -0.22 16.64 -14.87
C ARG A 4 -0.80 17.87 -14.18
N GLU A 5 -1.99 18.29 -14.61
CA GLU A 5 -2.78 19.30 -13.90
C GLU A 5 -3.09 18.84 -12.47
N PRO A 6 -3.30 19.77 -11.50
CA PRO A 6 -3.69 19.40 -10.15
C PRO A 6 -4.95 18.54 -10.18
N THR A 7 -4.79 17.27 -9.82
CA THR A 7 -5.90 16.32 -9.79
C THR A 7 -6.78 16.69 -8.61
N THR A 8 -8.01 17.10 -8.87
CA THR A 8 -9.06 17.17 -7.85
C THR A 8 -9.79 15.84 -7.81
N ALA A 9 -10.23 15.43 -6.62
CA ALA A 9 -11.05 14.23 -6.46
C ALA A 9 -12.31 14.27 -7.36
N ARG A 10 -12.64 13.13 -7.97
CA ARG A 10 -13.78 13.01 -8.92
C ARG A 10 -15.15 13.10 -8.25
N ILE A 11 -15.19 12.88 -6.94
CA ILE A 11 -16.41 12.99 -6.13
C ILE A 11 -16.07 13.77 -4.85
N SER A 12 -17.11 14.33 -4.22
CA SER A 12 -16.94 15.06 -2.96
C SER A 12 -16.46 14.15 -1.83
N TYR A 13 -15.61 14.70 -0.97
CA TYR A 13 -15.29 14.09 0.32
C TYR A 13 -16.51 14.05 1.24
N ALA A 14 -16.55 13.07 2.13
CA ALA A 14 -17.61 12.97 3.12
C ALA A 14 -17.58 14.14 4.11
N ASP A 15 -18.75 14.54 4.59
CA ASP A 15 -18.87 15.43 5.75
C ASP A 15 -18.54 14.63 7.03
N VAL A 16 -17.34 14.86 7.56
CA VAL A 16 -16.80 14.16 8.73
C VAL A 16 -17.34 14.71 10.07
N THR A 17 -18.18 15.74 10.03
CA THR A 17 -18.78 16.35 11.24
C THR A 17 -20.10 15.70 11.65
N LYS A 18 -20.65 14.84 10.78
CA LYS A 18 -21.88 14.09 10.99
C LYS A 18 -21.86 13.24 12.26
N PRO A 19 -22.89 13.33 13.13
CA PRO A 19 -22.95 12.55 14.37
C PRO A 19 -22.83 11.04 14.16
N GLU A 20 -23.43 10.51 13.09
CA GLU A 20 -23.46 9.08 12.79
C GLU A 20 -22.09 8.48 12.43
N THR A 21 -21.14 9.30 11.96
CA THR A 21 -19.78 8.85 11.63
C THR A 21 -18.75 9.21 12.68
N ARG A 22 -19.14 9.92 13.75
CA ARG A 22 -18.21 10.51 14.72
C ARG A 22 -17.28 9.48 15.36
N GLU A 23 -17.82 8.35 15.80
CA GLU A 23 -17.02 7.29 16.44
C GLU A 23 -16.00 6.68 15.47
N LEU A 24 -16.41 6.41 14.23
CA LEU A 24 -15.53 5.88 13.20
C LEU A 24 -14.43 6.88 12.82
N VAL A 25 -14.76 8.18 12.70
CA VAL A 25 -13.78 9.24 12.44
C VAL A 25 -12.73 9.31 13.56
N GLN A 26 -13.16 9.31 14.83
CA GLN A 26 -12.26 9.32 15.97
C GLN A 26 -11.34 8.09 16.00
N ARG A 27 -11.91 6.93 15.68
CA ARG A 27 -11.14 5.68 15.60
C ARG A 27 -10.08 5.73 14.49
N ILE A 28 -10.42 6.24 13.30
CA ILE A 28 -9.46 6.42 12.20
C ILE A 28 -8.34 7.36 12.64
N GLN A 29 -8.68 8.51 13.25
CA GLN A 29 -7.71 9.48 13.74
C GLN A 29 -6.75 8.88 14.78
N HIS A 30 -7.26 8.03 15.67
CA HIS A 30 -6.45 7.32 16.64
C HIS A 30 -5.50 6.31 15.98
N GLU A 31 -6.02 5.42 15.12
CA GLU A 31 -5.24 4.35 14.50
C GLU A 31 -4.24 4.85 13.43
N ARG A 32 -4.52 6.01 12.81
CA ARG A 32 -3.70 6.60 11.72
C ARG A 32 -2.93 7.86 12.13
N ALA A 33 -3.11 8.35 13.36
CA ALA A 33 -2.59 9.63 13.86
C ALA A 33 -2.99 10.87 13.01
N SER A 34 -3.98 10.71 12.13
CA SER A 34 -4.47 11.70 11.15
C SER A 34 -5.78 11.20 10.55
N LEU A 35 -6.45 12.03 9.73
CA LEU A 35 -7.57 11.57 8.91
C LEU A 35 -7.21 11.69 7.42
N PRO A 36 -6.45 10.72 6.86
CA PRO A 36 -5.99 10.78 5.48
C PRO A 36 -7.12 11.03 4.49
N ASN A 37 -6.89 11.79 3.42
CA ASN A 37 -7.87 12.01 2.35
C ASN A 37 -8.50 10.69 1.84
N LEU A 38 -7.74 9.59 1.77
CA LEU A 38 -8.30 8.26 1.50
C LEU A 38 -9.47 7.90 2.42
N TYR A 39 -9.35 8.10 3.73
CA TYR A 39 -10.42 7.81 4.69
C TYR A 39 -11.56 8.83 4.62
N ARG A 40 -11.28 10.12 4.38
CA ARG A 40 -12.32 11.12 4.11
C ARG A 40 -13.17 10.72 2.90
N MET A 41 -12.55 10.12 1.89
CA MET A 41 -13.22 9.62 0.70
C MET A 41 -14.05 8.35 1.00
N LEU A 42 -13.46 7.37 1.69
CA LEU A 42 -14.13 6.13 2.09
C LEU A 42 -15.35 6.37 2.98
N LEU A 43 -15.32 7.42 3.82
CA LEU A 43 -16.42 7.79 4.71
C LEU A 43 -17.70 8.21 3.99
N ASN A 44 -17.68 8.37 2.66
CA ASN A 44 -18.91 8.42 1.87
C ASN A 44 -19.73 7.11 2.00
N SER A 45 -19.10 6.02 2.44
CA SER A 45 -19.73 4.76 2.83
C SER A 45 -19.11 4.23 4.14
N PRO A 46 -19.70 4.55 5.31
CA PRO A 46 -19.14 4.17 6.61
C PRO A 46 -18.86 2.66 6.78
N PRO A 47 -19.73 1.73 6.33
CA PRO A 47 -19.42 0.30 6.38
C PRO A 47 -18.17 -0.10 5.58
N VAL A 48 -17.95 0.55 4.43
CA VAL A 48 -16.75 0.34 3.61
C VAL A 48 -15.52 0.91 4.32
N ALA A 49 -15.60 2.13 4.87
CA ALA A 49 -14.50 2.73 5.63
C ALA A 49 -14.09 1.89 6.84
N GLU A 50 -15.05 1.33 7.59
CA GLU A 50 -14.78 0.48 8.74
C GLU A 50 -14.10 -0.84 8.33
N GLY A 51 -14.65 -1.55 7.33
CA GLY A 51 -14.04 -2.77 6.81
C GLY A 51 -12.62 -2.53 6.28
N TRP A 52 -12.42 -1.40 5.60
CA TRP A 52 -11.12 -0.98 5.08
C TRP A 52 -10.12 -0.69 6.19
N LEU A 53 -10.53 0.02 7.25
CA LEU A 53 -9.71 0.25 8.43
C LEU A 53 -9.30 -1.07 9.08
N ASN A 54 -10.28 -1.94 9.36
CA ASN A 54 -10.05 -3.24 10.00
C ASN A 54 -9.04 -4.10 9.23
N TYR A 55 -9.24 -4.24 7.91
CA TYR A 55 -8.39 -5.06 7.06
C TYR A 55 -6.97 -4.49 6.98
N LEU A 56 -6.82 -3.19 6.72
CA LEU A 56 -5.49 -2.62 6.61
C LEU A 56 -4.76 -2.47 7.94
N THR A 57 -5.48 -2.37 9.07
CA THR A 57 -4.90 -2.44 10.41
C THR A 57 -4.35 -3.84 10.68
N ALA A 58 -5.03 -4.90 10.22
CA ALA A 58 -4.47 -6.25 10.28
C ALA A 58 -3.13 -6.34 9.52
N ILE A 59 -3.06 -5.77 8.31
CA ILE A 59 -1.85 -5.78 7.46
C ILE A 59 -0.71 -4.91 8.01
N ARG A 60 -1.00 -3.71 8.53
CA ARG A 60 0.07 -2.78 8.97
C ARG A 60 0.51 -2.98 10.42
N GLN A 61 -0.38 -3.45 11.29
CA GLN A 61 -0.15 -3.41 12.73
C GLN A 61 -0.22 -4.79 13.40
N LYS A 62 -0.88 -5.78 12.78
CA LYS A 62 -1.07 -7.11 13.39
C LYS A 62 -0.30 -8.23 12.69
N SER A 63 0.11 -8.06 11.42
CA SER A 63 0.95 -9.02 10.69
C SER A 63 2.35 -9.11 11.32
N GLY A 64 2.96 -10.29 11.27
CA GLY A 64 4.35 -10.51 11.70
C GLY A 64 5.42 -10.18 10.66
N LEU A 65 5.03 -9.86 9.43
CA LEU A 65 5.94 -9.51 8.34
C LEU A 65 6.82 -8.32 8.74
N SER A 66 8.12 -8.43 8.44
CA SER A 66 9.07 -7.34 8.64
C SER A 66 8.52 -6.04 8.04
N ALA A 67 8.49 -4.98 8.86
CA ALA A 67 8.01 -3.68 8.43
C ALA A 67 8.77 -3.18 7.19
N ARG A 68 10.10 -3.38 7.15
CA ARG A 68 10.93 -3.06 5.97
C ARG A 68 10.42 -3.74 4.69
N ILE A 69 10.21 -5.07 4.73
CA ILE A 69 9.71 -5.81 3.56
C ILE A 69 8.29 -5.35 3.19
N ARG A 70 7.42 -5.16 4.18
CA ARG A 70 6.05 -4.66 3.95
C ARG A 70 6.06 -3.32 3.23
N GLU A 71 6.85 -2.34 3.69
CA GLU A 71 6.93 -1.04 3.05
C GLU A 71 7.59 -1.12 1.66
N MET A 72 8.58 -2.00 1.43
CA MET A 72 9.12 -2.23 0.08
C MET A 72 8.04 -2.74 -0.89
N LEU A 73 7.18 -3.66 -0.45
CA LEU A 73 6.06 -4.16 -1.26
C LEU A 73 5.08 -3.05 -1.59
N ILE A 74 4.73 -2.22 -0.60
CA ILE A 74 3.81 -1.09 -0.78
C ILE A 74 4.35 -0.09 -1.79
N LEU A 75 5.60 0.37 -1.61
CA LEU A 75 6.24 1.27 -2.55
C LEU A 75 6.31 0.68 -3.96
N ARG A 76 6.57 -0.63 -4.08
CA ARG A 76 6.62 -1.27 -5.39
C ARG A 76 5.24 -1.33 -6.06
N VAL A 77 4.18 -1.67 -5.33
CA VAL A 77 2.81 -1.64 -5.87
C VAL A 77 2.46 -0.23 -6.34
N ALA A 78 2.74 0.79 -5.53
CA ALA A 78 2.50 2.18 -5.88
C ALA A 78 3.23 2.58 -7.18
N VAL A 79 4.51 2.20 -7.33
CA VAL A 79 5.28 2.43 -8.56
C VAL A 79 4.65 1.74 -9.77
N LEU A 80 4.28 0.46 -9.65
CA LEU A 80 3.70 -0.32 -10.76
C LEU A 80 2.35 0.22 -11.20
N ASN A 81 1.53 0.68 -10.24
CA ASN A 81 0.19 1.18 -10.49
C ASN A 81 0.14 2.70 -10.72
N GLN A 82 1.28 3.40 -10.68
CA GLN A 82 1.39 4.85 -10.84
C GLN A 82 0.57 5.63 -9.79
N ALA A 83 0.53 5.12 -8.56
CA ALA A 83 -0.23 5.68 -7.45
C ALA A 83 0.65 6.56 -6.56
N ASP A 84 0.80 7.84 -6.95
CA ASP A 84 1.70 8.79 -6.29
C ASP A 84 1.30 9.05 -4.83
N TYR A 85 -0.01 9.13 -4.53
CA TYR A 85 -0.52 9.28 -3.16
C TYR A 85 -0.02 8.16 -2.25
N GLU A 86 -0.13 6.91 -2.71
CA GLU A 86 0.33 5.74 -1.95
C GLU A 86 1.84 5.78 -1.75
N PHE A 87 2.58 6.11 -2.80
CA PHE A 87 4.04 6.20 -2.75
C PHE A 87 4.51 7.25 -1.74
N GLU A 88 3.97 8.46 -1.80
CA GLU A 88 4.37 9.58 -0.95
C GLU A 88 4.03 9.35 0.52
N GLN A 89 2.86 8.76 0.81
CA GLN A 89 2.45 8.45 2.18
C GLN A 89 3.34 7.37 2.82
N HIS A 90 3.86 6.44 2.02
CA HIS A 90 4.64 5.30 2.52
C HIS A 90 6.14 5.50 2.47
N LEU A 91 6.67 6.41 1.64
CA LEU A 91 8.11 6.65 1.53
C LEU A 91 8.76 7.02 2.88
N PRO A 92 8.23 7.96 3.69
CA PRO A 92 8.83 8.29 4.99
C PRO A 92 8.84 7.10 5.96
N ILE A 93 7.82 6.24 5.88
CA ILE A 93 7.70 5.03 6.70
C ILE A 93 8.76 4.01 6.27
N ALA A 94 8.88 3.76 4.96
CA ALA A 94 9.90 2.86 4.42
C ALA A 94 11.32 3.24 4.85
N LEU A 95 11.66 4.53 4.78
CA LEU A 95 12.96 5.05 5.22
C LEU A 95 13.16 4.86 6.73
N LYS A 96 12.13 5.15 7.53
CA LYS A 96 12.16 4.94 8.99
C LYS A 96 12.36 3.46 9.37
N GLU A 97 11.76 2.55 8.62
CA GLU A 97 11.88 1.09 8.81
C GLU A 97 13.17 0.50 8.20
N GLY A 98 14.09 1.36 7.73
CA GLY A 98 15.44 0.95 7.33
C GLY A 98 15.62 0.68 5.84
N CYS A 99 14.69 1.09 4.96
CA CYS A 99 14.98 1.14 3.53
C CYS A 99 15.99 2.26 3.24
N THR A 100 17.01 1.96 2.44
CA THR A 100 17.94 3.01 1.98
C THR A 100 17.38 3.73 0.76
N GLU A 101 17.86 4.94 0.48
CA GLU A 101 17.49 5.67 -0.75
C GLU A 101 17.84 4.88 -2.01
N GLN A 102 18.95 4.13 -2.00
CA GLN A 102 19.35 3.24 -3.10
C GLN A 102 18.33 2.11 -3.29
N GLN A 103 17.82 1.52 -2.21
CA GLN A 103 16.77 0.52 -2.28
C GLN A 103 15.46 1.12 -2.81
N VAL A 104 15.09 2.33 -2.38
CA VAL A 104 13.92 3.03 -2.92
C VAL A 104 14.08 3.31 -4.42
N ALA A 105 15.27 3.73 -4.87
CA ALA A 105 15.57 3.94 -6.29
C ALA A 105 15.50 2.63 -7.10
N ALA A 106 15.97 1.52 -6.51
CA ALA A 106 15.81 0.18 -7.05
C ALA A 106 14.33 -0.21 -7.22
N LEU A 107 13.48 0.07 -6.22
CA LEU A 107 12.03 -0.17 -6.32
C LEU A 107 11.35 0.67 -7.40
N LYS A 108 11.80 1.91 -7.63
CA LYS A 108 11.28 2.77 -8.70
C LYS A 108 11.67 2.28 -10.10
N SER A 109 12.96 1.95 -10.28
CA SER A 109 13.50 1.53 -11.57
C SER A 109 13.16 0.09 -11.93
N GLY A 110 12.90 -0.76 -10.93
CA GLY A 110 12.82 -2.21 -11.09
C GLY A 110 14.18 -2.89 -11.15
N ASP A 111 15.28 -2.15 -11.06
CA ASP A 111 16.62 -2.72 -10.92
C ASP A 111 16.82 -3.18 -9.48
N ARG A 112 16.87 -4.49 -9.27
CA ARG A 112 16.89 -5.10 -7.93
C ARG A 112 18.29 -5.27 -7.36
N GLY A 113 19.33 -4.76 -8.03
CA GLY A 113 20.73 -4.96 -7.62
C GLY A 113 21.10 -4.45 -6.22
N ALA A 114 20.34 -3.49 -5.68
CA ALA A 114 20.53 -2.97 -4.32
C ALA A 114 19.76 -3.74 -3.22
N LEU A 115 19.02 -4.79 -3.59
CA LEU A 115 18.19 -5.59 -2.68
C LEU A 115 18.92 -6.89 -2.31
N ASP A 116 18.78 -7.33 -1.06
CA ASP A 116 19.18 -8.68 -0.65
C ASP A 116 18.28 -9.76 -1.28
N ASP A 117 18.73 -11.02 -1.29
CA ASP A 117 18.03 -12.12 -1.96
C ASP A 117 16.58 -12.29 -1.49
N LYS A 118 16.33 -12.11 -0.18
CA LYS A 118 14.99 -12.21 0.41
C LYS A 118 14.07 -11.10 -0.11
N ALA A 119 14.56 -9.86 -0.19
CA ALA A 119 13.83 -8.74 -0.76
C ALA A 119 13.65 -8.89 -2.29
N GLN A 120 14.65 -9.39 -3.02
CA GLN A 120 14.53 -9.66 -4.45
C GLN A 120 13.41 -10.64 -4.77
N ALA A 121 13.29 -11.74 -4.00
CA ALA A 121 12.22 -12.72 -4.16
C ALA A 121 10.83 -12.10 -3.89
N ALA A 122 10.69 -11.31 -2.82
CA ALA A 122 9.44 -10.62 -2.49
C ALA A 122 9.02 -9.61 -3.56
N ILE A 123 9.96 -8.83 -4.10
CA ILE A 123 9.70 -7.86 -5.17
C ILE A 123 9.41 -8.55 -6.51
N ALA A 124 10.05 -9.68 -6.81
CA ALA A 124 9.71 -10.51 -7.97
C ALA A 124 8.26 -10.99 -7.91
N TYR A 125 7.86 -11.49 -6.75
CA TYR A 125 6.50 -11.92 -6.49
C TYR A 125 5.49 -10.77 -6.58
N CYS A 126 5.82 -9.60 -6.01
CA CYS A 126 5.02 -8.39 -6.11
C CYS A 126 4.76 -7.95 -7.56
N ASP A 127 5.80 -7.94 -8.38
CA ASP A 127 5.71 -7.57 -9.80
C ASP A 127 4.78 -8.52 -10.56
N ALA A 128 4.97 -9.83 -10.40
CA ALA A 128 4.17 -10.86 -11.06
C ALA A 128 2.70 -10.83 -10.61
N MET A 129 2.45 -10.73 -9.30
CA MET A 129 1.09 -10.69 -8.74
C MET A 129 0.34 -9.43 -9.19
N THR A 130 1.03 -8.29 -9.25
CA THR A 130 0.42 -7.00 -9.62
C THR A 130 0.09 -6.91 -11.11
N ARG A 131 1.00 -7.38 -11.98
CA ARG A 131 0.87 -7.22 -13.43
C ARG A 131 0.23 -8.41 -14.13
N ASP A 132 0.64 -9.62 -13.75
CA ASP A 132 0.32 -10.84 -14.50
C ASP A 132 -0.84 -11.60 -13.84
N ILE A 133 -1.17 -11.28 -12.58
CA ILE A 133 -2.20 -11.89 -11.71
C ILE A 133 -1.87 -13.34 -11.36
N ARG A 134 -1.54 -14.16 -12.35
CA ARG A 134 -1.06 -15.54 -12.20
C ARG A 134 0.45 -15.53 -12.09
N VAL A 135 0.94 -15.71 -10.86
CA VAL A 135 2.36 -15.87 -10.57
C VAL A 135 2.84 -17.22 -11.12
N ASN A 136 3.94 -17.23 -11.87
CA ASN A 136 4.53 -18.46 -12.38
C ASN A 136 5.25 -19.26 -11.27
N GLU A 137 5.37 -20.58 -11.48
CA GLU A 137 5.97 -21.52 -10.52
C GLU A 137 7.39 -21.13 -10.10
N ALA A 138 8.23 -20.66 -11.01
CA ALA A 138 9.61 -20.29 -10.70
C ALA A 138 9.67 -19.10 -9.70
N THR A 139 8.80 -18.10 -9.89
CA THR A 139 8.71 -16.93 -9.01
C THR A 139 8.17 -17.33 -7.63
N PHE A 140 7.13 -18.17 -7.59
CA PHE A 140 6.58 -18.64 -6.32
C PHE A 140 7.56 -19.55 -5.57
N ALA A 141 8.28 -20.43 -6.26
CA ALA A 141 9.32 -21.27 -5.67
C ALA A 141 10.45 -20.44 -5.05
N SER A 142 10.88 -19.36 -5.72
CA SER A 142 11.88 -18.43 -5.17
C SER A 142 11.38 -17.73 -3.90
N LEU A 143 10.11 -17.31 -3.85
CA LEU A 143 9.52 -16.75 -2.64
C LEU A 143 9.48 -17.80 -1.51
N ARG A 144 9.02 -19.01 -1.81
CA ARG A 144 8.92 -20.11 -0.84
C ARG A 144 10.27 -20.55 -0.27
N ALA A 145 11.36 -20.31 -1.00
CA ALA A 145 12.70 -20.59 -0.49
C ALA A 145 13.18 -19.58 0.58
N SER A 146 12.57 -18.39 0.68
CA SER A 146 13.01 -17.30 1.57
C SER A 146 12.03 -16.94 2.69
N PHE A 147 10.79 -17.42 2.60
CA PHE A 147 9.70 -17.07 3.52
C PHE A 147 8.90 -18.30 3.94
N ASP A 148 8.45 -18.31 5.19
CA ASP A 148 7.53 -19.36 5.68
C ASP A 148 6.08 -19.14 5.17
N GLU A 149 5.20 -20.12 5.41
CA GLU A 149 3.82 -20.06 4.91
C GLU A 149 3.02 -18.87 5.47
N LYS A 150 3.29 -18.49 6.73
CA LYS A 150 2.64 -17.33 7.36
C LYS A 150 3.11 -16.04 6.69
N GLU A 151 4.41 -15.87 6.51
CA GLU A 151 5.00 -14.72 5.82
C GLU A 151 4.49 -14.63 4.37
N ILE A 152 4.37 -15.76 3.65
CA ILE A 152 3.85 -15.78 2.27
C ILE A 152 2.39 -15.28 2.23
N VAL A 153 1.55 -15.69 3.18
CA VAL A 153 0.16 -15.19 3.30
C VAL A 153 0.16 -13.68 3.57
N GLU A 154 1.00 -13.20 4.48
CA GLU A 154 1.09 -11.78 4.83
C GLU A 154 1.64 -10.91 3.69
N ILE A 155 2.63 -11.41 2.94
CA ILE A 155 3.16 -10.77 1.71
C ILE A 155 2.06 -10.69 0.65
N THR A 156 1.38 -11.81 0.38
CA THR A 156 0.30 -11.88 -0.62
C THR A 156 -0.85 -10.94 -0.25
N ALA A 157 -1.28 -10.95 1.01
CA ALA A 157 -2.31 -10.06 1.51
C ALA A 157 -1.90 -8.58 1.45
N THR A 158 -0.63 -8.26 1.74
CA THR A 158 -0.08 -6.90 1.59
C THR A 158 -0.16 -6.46 0.14
N ILE A 159 0.36 -7.25 -0.81
CA ILE A 159 0.34 -6.90 -2.23
C ILE A 159 -1.10 -6.73 -2.73
N ALA A 160 -2.02 -7.63 -2.35
CA ALA A 160 -3.44 -7.53 -2.70
C ALA A 160 -4.08 -6.26 -2.13
N ALA A 161 -3.84 -5.96 -0.86
CA ALA A 161 -4.40 -4.81 -0.17
C ALA A 161 -3.97 -3.49 -0.82
N TYR A 162 -2.69 -3.35 -1.18
CA TYR A 162 -2.21 -2.13 -1.82
C TYR A 162 -2.55 -2.06 -3.30
N ASN A 163 -2.75 -3.20 -3.97
CA ASN A 163 -3.39 -3.24 -5.28
C ASN A 163 -4.85 -2.75 -5.24
N MET A 164 -5.58 -3.05 -4.17
CA MET A 164 -6.91 -2.50 -3.90
C MET A 164 -6.85 -0.98 -3.60
N VAL A 165 -5.91 -0.55 -2.75
CA VAL A 165 -5.74 0.87 -2.36
C VAL A 165 -5.40 1.74 -3.57
N SER A 166 -4.33 1.42 -4.30
CA SER A 166 -3.94 2.13 -5.52
C SER A 166 -5.07 2.22 -6.54
N ARG A 167 -5.80 1.12 -6.81
CA ARG A 167 -6.96 1.15 -7.73
C ARG A 167 -8.06 2.09 -7.26
N PHE A 168 -8.34 2.13 -5.96
CA PHE A 168 -9.34 3.04 -5.40
C PHE A 168 -8.88 4.51 -5.50
N LEU A 169 -7.65 4.81 -5.08
CA LEU A 169 -7.05 6.14 -5.16
C LEU A 169 -7.10 6.69 -6.60
N GLU A 170 -6.60 5.91 -7.56
CA GLU A 170 -6.48 6.35 -8.95
C GLU A 170 -7.84 6.43 -9.66
N ALA A 171 -8.77 5.52 -9.38
CA ALA A 171 -10.08 5.50 -10.05
C ALA A 171 -10.92 6.74 -9.74
N ILE A 172 -10.85 7.27 -8.51
CA ILE A 172 -11.59 8.45 -8.08
C ILE A 172 -10.70 9.67 -7.86
N GLN A 173 -9.41 9.56 -8.19
CA GLN A 173 -8.41 10.62 -8.13
C GLN A 173 -8.32 11.30 -6.76
N VAL A 174 -8.23 10.51 -5.69
CA VAL A 174 -8.00 11.04 -4.33
C VAL A 174 -6.72 11.88 -4.36
N ASP A 175 -6.86 13.16 -4.04
CA ASP A 175 -5.76 14.11 -4.02
C ASP A 175 -4.94 14.03 -2.74
N HIS A 176 -3.68 14.45 -2.86
CA HIS A 176 -2.75 14.56 -1.75
C HIS A 176 -3.21 15.65 -0.78
N GLU A 177 -2.75 15.58 0.47
CA GLU A 177 -3.00 16.62 1.48
C GLU A 177 -2.13 17.86 1.30
#